data_AF-A0A5B7DNS1-F1
#
_entry.id   AF-A0A5B7DNS1-F1
#
_cell.length_a   1.000
_cell.length_b   1.000
_cell.length_c   1.000
_cell.angle_alpha   90.00
_cell.angle_beta   90.00
_cell.angle_gamma   90.00
#
_symmetry.space_group_name_H-M   'P 1'
#
loop_
_entity.id
_entity.type
_entity.pdbx_description
1 polymer ?
#
loop_
_entity_poly.entity_id
_entity_poly.type
_entity_poly.pdbx_seq_one_letter_code
_entity_poly.pdbx_strand_id
1 'polypeptide(L)' 'MFRDSVHCLAKVGCDLVLGSQREVDKCGVCGGDGSSCNKPSYNWNKRASGSCSASCGGGEWEGDELRVND' A
#
# COMPACT_ATOMS: atom_id res chain seq x y z
N MET A 1 -38.66 -16.46 11.22
CA MET A 1 -37.22 -16.58 11.54
C MET A 1 -36.48 -15.57 10.67
N PHE A 2 -36.30 -14.35 11.16
CA PHE A 2 -35.46 -13.32 10.54
C PHE A 2 -34.57 -12.77 11.64
N ARG A 3 -33.62 -13.59 12.06
CA ARG A 3 -32.43 -13.13 12.77
C ARG A 3 -31.28 -13.39 11.82
N ASP A 4 -30.21 -12.64 12.02
CA ASP A 4 -28.96 -12.64 11.27
C ASP A 4 -28.92 -11.42 10.35
N SER A 5 -28.67 -10.25 10.96
CA SER A 5 -27.31 -9.74 11.14
C SER A 5 -26.67 -9.61 9.78
N VAL A 6 -26.41 -8.36 9.37
CA VAL A 6 -25.49 -8.01 8.30
C VAL A 6 -24.20 -8.80 8.55
N HIS A 7 -24.12 -9.98 7.95
CA HIS A 7 -22.88 -10.68 7.78
C HIS A 7 -22.10 -9.73 6.90
N CYS A 8 -20.95 -9.24 7.39
CA CYS A 8 -19.93 -8.75 6.48
C CYS A 8 -19.73 -9.89 5.47
N LEU A 9 -20.35 -9.73 4.30
CA LEU A 9 -20.39 -10.72 3.25
C LEU A 9 -18.93 -11.10 3.01
N ALA A 10 -18.64 -12.38 3.18
CA ALA A 10 -17.33 -13.04 3.14
C ALA A 10 -16.13 -12.16 2.74
N LYS A 11 -15.06 -12.17 3.54
CA LYS A 11 -13.79 -11.46 3.27
C LYS A 11 -13.45 -11.48 1.78
N VAL A 12 -13.26 -10.29 1.20
CA VAL A 12 -12.81 -10.14 -0.18
C VAL A 12 -11.29 -10.37 -0.22
N GLY A 13 -10.83 -11.26 -1.10
CA GLY A 13 -9.41 -11.44 -1.34
C GLY A 13 -8.80 -10.25 -2.06
N CYS A 14 -7.46 -10.16 -2.08
CA CYS A 14 -6.76 -9.10 -2.81
C CYS A 14 -6.99 -9.11 -4.34
N ASP A 15 -7.57 -10.20 -4.85
CA ASP A 15 -7.99 -10.43 -6.23
C ASP A 15 -9.42 -9.96 -6.51
N LEU A 16 -10.07 -9.30 -5.54
CA LEU A 16 -11.45 -8.81 -5.60
C LEU A 16 -12.51 -9.92 -5.67
N VAL A 17 -12.15 -11.16 -5.30
CA VAL A 17 -13.08 -12.29 -5.24
C VAL A 17 -13.59 -12.49 -3.81
N LEU A 18 -14.91 -12.55 -3.65
CA LEU A 18 -15.56 -12.81 -2.35
C LEU A 18 -15.21 -14.21 -1.84
N GLY A 19 -14.76 -14.30 -0.58
CA GLY A 19 -14.35 -15.56 0.04
C GLY A 19 -12.99 -16.08 -0.41
N SER A 20 -12.25 -15.33 -1.24
CA SER A 20 -10.90 -15.72 -1.65
C SER A 20 -9.92 -15.62 -0.47
N GLN A 21 -9.00 -16.60 -0.40
CA GLN A 21 -7.93 -16.64 0.59
C GLN A 21 -6.66 -15.93 0.10
N ARG A 22 -6.68 -15.30 -1.07
CA ARG A 22 -5.52 -14.56 -1.58
C ARG A 22 -5.33 -13.28 -0.77
N GLU A 23 -4.13 -13.13 -0.22
CA GLU A 23 -3.72 -11.98 0.57
C GLU A 23 -2.57 -11.23 -0.11
N VAL A 24 -2.44 -9.95 0.20
CA VAL A 24 -1.30 -9.15 -0.22
C VAL A 24 -0.08 -9.58 0.60
N ASP A 25 1.04 -9.87 -0.06
CA ASP A 25 2.28 -10.23 0.61
C ASP A 25 3.00 -9.01 1.21
N LYS A 26 4.12 -9.25 1.91
CA LYS A 26 4.94 -8.19 2.52
C LYS A 26 5.51 -7.17 1.52
N CYS A 27 5.53 -7.51 0.23
CA CYS A 27 6.01 -6.68 -0.86
C CYS A 27 4.87 -5.83 -1.47
N GLY A 28 3.62 -6.04 -1.08
CA GLY A 28 2.46 -5.36 -1.65
C GLY A 28 1.85 -6.10 -2.85
N VAL A 29 2.24 -7.35 -3.14
CA VAL A 29 1.78 -8.12 -4.29
C VAL A 29 0.70 -9.13 -3.89
N CYS A 30 -0.41 -9.17 -4.64
CA CYS A 30 -1.52 -10.08 -4.35
C CYS A 30 -1.16 -11.55 -4.63
N GLY A 31 -1.11 -12.37 -3.57
CA GLY A 31 -0.69 -13.76 -3.62
C GLY A 31 0.78 -13.93 -4.02
N GLY A 32 1.61 -12.94 -3.73
CA GLY A 32 3.06 -13.06 -3.83
C GLY A 32 3.65 -13.93 -2.71
N ASP A 33 4.87 -14.39 -2.93
CA ASP A 33 5.65 -15.21 -1.97
C ASP A 33 6.64 -14.37 -1.15
N GLY A 34 6.64 -13.05 -1.33
CA GLY A 34 7.57 -12.15 -0.67
C GLY A 34 8.98 -12.15 -1.27
N SER A 35 9.20 -12.69 -2.47
CA SER A 35 10.51 -12.70 -3.16
C SER A 35 10.70 -11.55 -4.14
N SER A 36 9.61 -10.89 -4.57
CA SER A 36 9.62 -9.87 -5.62
C SER A 36 10.02 -8.47 -5.14
N CYS A 37 9.95 -8.19 -3.83
CA CYS A 37 10.38 -6.89 -3.33
C CYS A 37 11.89 -6.78 -3.33
N ASN A 38 12.39 -5.86 -4.15
CA ASN A 38 13.66 -5.21 -3.87
C ASN A 38 13.49 -4.41 -2.58
N LYS A 39 14.42 -4.56 -1.63
CA LYS A 39 14.50 -3.74 -0.42
C LYS A 39 15.53 -2.64 -0.63
N PRO A 40 15.20 -1.54 -1.31
CA PRO A 40 16.08 -0.37 -1.32
C PRO A 40 16.25 0.12 0.12
N SER A 41 17.49 0.34 0.52
CA SER A 41 17.82 0.96 1.80
C SER A 41 17.58 2.47 1.69
N TYR A 42 16.42 2.93 2.17
CA TYR A 42 16.14 4.36 2.27
C TYR A 42 16.62 4.90 3.62
N ASN A 43 17.41 5.97 3.59
CA ASN A 43 17.81 6.70 4.80
C ASN A 43 16.88 7.91 4.98
N TRP A 44 15.88 7.77 5.86
CA TRP A 44 14.94 8.85 6.14
C TRP A 44 15.46 9.76 7.24
N ASN A 45 15.77 11.00 6.90
CA ASN A 45 16.09 12.05 7.88
C ASN A 45 14.80 12.77 8.31
N LYS A 46 14.60 12.92 9.62
CA LYS A 46 13.47 13.72 10.15
C LYS A 46 13.74 15.20 9.86
N ARG A 47 13.09 15.74 8.83
CA ARG A 47 13.04 17.18 8.59
C ARG A 47 11.83 17.77 9.29
N ALA A 48 11.91 19.02 9.75
CA ALA A 48 10.75 19.76 10.22
C ALA A 48 9.73 19.83 9.07
N SER A 49 8.64 19.07 9.19
CA SER A 49 7.51 19.14 8.26
C SER A 49 6.75 20.44 8.55
N GLY A 50 6.49 21.23 7.50
CA GLY A 50 5.48 22.29 7.57
C GLY A 50 4.09 21.72 7.90
N SER A 51 3.09 22.60 8.03
CA SER A 51 1.70 22.23 8.33
C SER A 51 1.24 21.07 7.43
N CYS A 52 0.84 19.98 8.08
CA CYS A 52 0.75 18.64 7.53
C CYS A 52 -0.06 18.53 6.21
N SER A 53 0.63 18.15 5.12
CA SER A 53 0.00 17.46 3.97
C SER A 53 0.98 16.72 3.04
N ALA A 54 2.29 16.78 3.25
CA ALA A 54 3.24 15.98 2.48
C ALA A 54 3.58 14.69 3.24
N SER A 55 2.90 13.59 2.90
CA SER A 55 3.37 12.23 3.17
C SER A 55 4.83 12.12 2.72
N CYS A 56 5.68 11.44 3.48
CA CYS A 56 7.07 11.21 3.09
C CYS A 56 7.13 10.61 1.66
N GLY A 57 7.83 11.31 0.75
CA GLY A 57 7.91 10.98 -0.68
C GLY A 57 7.53 12.11 -1.66
N GLY A 58 7.65 13.38 -1.26
CA GLY A 58 7.39 14.51 -2.17
C GLY A 58 8.56 14.74 -3.14
N GLY A 59 8.37 14.45 -4.42
CA GLY A 59 9.14 15.01 -5.51
C GLY A 59 8.36 16.15 -6.18
N GLU A 60 9.08 17.14 -6.73
CA GLU A 60 8.48 18.17 -7.58
C GLU A 60 8.37 17.62 -9.01
N TRP A 61 7.19 17.78 -9.61
CA TRP A 61 6.92 17.36 -10.99
C TRP A 61 7.12 18.56 -11.92
N GLU A 62 8.15 18.50 -12.74
CA GLU A 62 8.29 19.36 -13.92
C GLU A 62 8.33 18.43 -15.15
N GLY A 63 7.14 18.16 -15.71
CA GLY A 63 6.96 17.17 -16.80
C GLY A 63 6.76 15.72 -16.31
N ASP A 64 7.20 14.75 -17.10
CA ASP A 64 6.99 13.30 -16.94
C ASP A 64 8.14 12.55 -16.25
N GLU A 65 9.10 13.25 -15.64
CA GLU A 65 10.23 12.65 -14.91
C GLU A 65 10.27 13.11 -13.43
N LEU A 66 10.33 12.14 -12.50
CA LEU A 66 10.46 12.41 -11.06
C LEU A 66 11.91 12.73 -10.71
N ARG A 67 12.20 13.98 -10.33
CA ARG A 67 13.48 14.32 -9.69
C ARG A 67 13.40 14.10 -8.18
N VAL A 68 14.02 13.01 -7.73
CA VAL A 68 14.31 12.79 -6.31
C VAL A 68 15.62 13.52 -6.01
N ASN A 69 15.59 14.50 -5.10
CA ASN A 69 16.82 15.03 -4.52
C ASN A 69 17.27 14.03 -3.46
N ASP A 70 18.42 13.40 -3.70
CA ASP A 70 19.10 12.48 -2.77
C ASP A 70 19.44 13.18 -1.44
#